data_AF-A0A959QT84-F1
#
_entry.id   AF-A0A959QT84-F1
#
_cell.length_a   1.000
_cell.length_b   1.000
_cell.length_c   1.000
_cell.angle_alpha   90.00
_cell.angle_beta   90.00
_cell.angle_gamma   90.00
#
_symmetry.space_group_name_H-M   'P 1'
#
loop_
_entity.id
_entity.type
_entity.pdbx_description
1 polymer ?
#
loop_
_entity_poly.entity_id
_entity_poly.type
_entity_poly.pdbx_seq_one_letter_code
_entity_poly.pdbx_strand_id
1 'polypeptide(L)' 'MAETLEKVIEEGRQGEAYAPFANDPNSYNKKFYIESYGCQMNFSDSEIVASILHEEGFGATGKFTEADLVLI' A
#
# COMPACT_ATOMS: atom_id res chain seq x y z
N MET A 1 33.70 3.60 8.16
CA MET A 1 33.23 4.10 6.85
C MET A 1 31.76 3.71 6.80
N ALA A 2 30.85 4.67 6.97
CA ALA A 2 29.43 4.37 6.95
C ALA A 2 29.03 4.12 5.50
N GLU A 3 28.68 2.88 5.18
CA GLU A 3 28.11 2.51 3.89
C GLU A 3 26.82 3.32 3.74
N THR A 4 26.85 4.29 2.83
CA THR A 4 25.66 5.05 2.47
C THR A 4 24.82 4.07 1.66
N LEU A 5 23.82 3.45 2.28
CA LEU A 5 22.81 2.68 1.55
C LEU A 5 22.18 3.65 0.55
N GLU A 6 22.59 3.58 -0.70
CA GLU A 6 21.93 4.30 -1.78
C GLU A 6 20.53 3.72 -1.87
N LYS A 7 19.56 4.45 -1.29
CA LYS A 7 18.15 4.07 -1.39
C LYS A 7 17.76 4.21 -2.86
N VAL A 8 17.64 3.07 -3.55
CA VAL A 8 17.22 3.04 -4.95
C VAL A 8 15.76 3.48 -5.01
N ILE A 9 15.55 4.68 -5.52
CA ILE A 9 14.22 5.22 -5.84
C ILE A 9 13.84 4.62 -7.18
N GLU A 10 12.82 3.76 -7.21
CA GLU A 10 12.27 3.23 -8.45
C GLU A 10 11.23 4.21 -9.00
N GLU A 11 11.71 5.21 -9.77
CA GLU A 11 10.86 6.25 -10.35
C GLU A 11 9.70 5.71 -11.21
N GLY A 12 9.91 4.57 -11.88
CA GLY A 12 8.91 3.93 -12.72
C GLY A 12 7.72 3.31 -11.98
N ARG A 13 7.81 3.14 -10.65
CA ARG A 13 6.73 2.56 -9.82
C ARG A 13 6.09 3.57 -8.88
N GLN A 14 6.56 4.82 -8.88
CA GLN A 14 5.99 5.84 -8.01
C GLN A 14 4.52 6.10 -8.35
N GLY A 15 3.67 6.18 -7.31
CA GLY A 15 2.23 6.36 -7.49
C GLY A 15 1.49 5.07 -7.85
N GLU A 16 2.13 3.90 -7.68
CA GLU A 16 1.46 2.62 -7.80
C GLU A 16 0.55 2.41 -6.59
N ALA A 17 -0.73 2.14 -6.86
CA ALA A 17 -1.69 1.78 -5.84
C ALA A 17 -1.44 0.35 -5.37
N TYR A 18 -1.51 0.12 -4.05
CA TYR A 18 -1.52 -1.22 -3.48
C TYR A 18 -2.68 -2.02 -4.07
N ALA A 19 -2.36 -3.09 -4.80
CA ALA A 19 -3.35 -4.00 -5.35
C ALA A 19 -3.62 -5.13 -4.34
N PRO A 20 -4.85 -5.31 -3.84
CA PRO A 20 -5.17 -6.46 -3.00
C PRO A 20 -4.99 -7.76 -3.78
N PHE A 21 -4.82 -8.87 -3.05
CA PHE A 21 -5.00 -10.20 -3.61
C PHE A 21 -6.34 -10.24 -4.36
N ALA A 22 -6.30 -10.47 -5.67
CA ALA A 22 -7.41 -10.24 -6.60
C ALA A 22 -8.70 -11.06 -6.31
N ASN A 23 -8.71 -11.90 -5.29
CA ASN A 23 -9.80 -12.80 -4.93
C ASN A 23 -9.97 -12.88 -3.42
N ASP A 24 -10.24 -11.75 -2.77
CA ASP A 24 -10.74 -11.77 -1.40
C ASP A 24 -12.26 -12.02 -1.39
N PRO A 25 -12.74 -13.16 -0.85
CA PRO A 25 -14.17 -13.44 -0.79
C PRO A 25 -14.91 -12.62 0.29
N ASN A 26 -14.19 -11.88 1.14
CA ASN A 26 -14.80 -11.10 2.21
C ASN A 26 -15.32 -9.75 1.71
N SER A 27 -16.55 -9.41 2.08
CA SER A 27 -17.07 -8.05 1.93
C SER A 27 -16.63 -7.20 3.11
N TYR A 28 -15.75 -6.24 2.83
CA TYR A 28 -15.33 -5.23 3.80
C TYR A 28 -16.28 -4.04 3.75
N ASN A 29 -16.73 -3.60 4.93
CA ASN A 29 -17.63 -2.46 5.05
C ASN A 29 -16.88 -1.12 4.97
N LYS A 30 -15.57 -1.15 5.21
CA LYS A 30 -14.66 -0.01 5.03
C LYS A 30 -13.53 -0.39 4.09
N LYS A 31 -13.15 0.52 3.21
CA LYS A 31 -12.08 0.29 2.24
C LYS A 31 -10.91 1.24 2.44
N PHE A 32 -9.69 0.80 2.14
CA PHE A 32 -8.49 1.61 2.18
C PHE A 32 -7.75 1.60 0.84
N TYR A 33 -7.13 2.73 0.50
CA TYR A 33 -6.28 2.91 -0.67
C TYR A 33 -4.89 3.33 -0.18
N ILE A 34 -3.84 2.66 -0.66
CA ILE A 34 -2.45 3.05 -0.39
C ILE A 34 -1.80 3.33 -1.74
N GLU A 35 -1.15 4.48 -1.85
CA GLU A 35 -0.32 4.86 -2.97
C GLU A 35 1.10 5.04 -2.46
N SER A 36 2.04 4.27 -2.99
CA SER A 36 3.40 4.30 -2.47
C SER A 36 4.28 5.23 -3.31
N TYR A 37 4.88 6.23 -2.66
CA TYR A 37 5.93 7.07 -3.24
C TYR A 37 7.28 6.79 -2.61
N GLY A 38 8.35 6.72 -3.41
CA GLY A 38 9.72 6.62 -2.91
C GLY A 38 10.44 5.32 -3.30
N CYS A 39 11.21 4.77 -2.38
CA CYS A 39 12.08 3.60 -2.62
C CYS A 39 11.34 2.29 -2.36
N GLN A 40 11.95 1.15 -2.75
CA GLN A 40 11.45 -0.20 -2.47
C GLN A 40 11.02 -0.42 -1.01
N MET A 41 11.68 0.23 -0.05
CA MET A 41 11.33 0.16 1.37
C MET A 41 9.88 0.60 1.65
N ASN A 42 9.40 1.64 0.95
CA ASN A 42 8.05 2.17 1.16
C ASN A 42 6.97 1.23 0.63
N PHE A 43 7.31 0.42 -0.39
CA PHE A 43 6.42 -0.66 -0.85
C PHE A 43 6.33 -1.78 0.18
N SER A 44 7.44 -2.20 0.78
CA SER A 44 7.44 -3.18 1.87
C SER A 44 6.67 -2.68 3.09
N ASP A 45 6.83 -1.40 3.46
CA ASP A 45 6.07 -0.80 4.56
C ASP A 45 4.56 -0.77 4.26
N SER A 46 4.19 -0.54 2.99
CA SER A 46 2.78 -0.53 2.55
C SER A 46 2.12 -1.91 2.68
N GLU A 47 2.86 -3.01 2.47
CA GLU A 47 2.37 -4.37 2.71
C GLU A 47 2.10 -4.65 4.19
N ILE A 48 2.98 -4.16 5.08
CA ILE A 48 2.82 -4.30 6.53
C ILE A 48 1.58 -3.52 6.99
N VAL A 49 1.42 -2.28 6.53
CA VAL A 49 0.24 -1.46 6.84
C VAL A 49 -1.04 -2.10 6.30
N ALA A 50 -1.02 -2.62 5.07
CA ALA A 50 -2.15 -3.32 4.48
C ALA A 50 -2.59 -4.53 5.33
N SER A 51 -1.63 -5.29 5.84
CA SER A 51 -1.89 -6.46 6.69
C SER A 51 -2.58 -6.06 8.00
N ILE A 52 -2.13 -4.98 8.64
CA ILE A 52 -2.75 -4.46 9.88
C ILE A 52 -4.17 -3.95 9.61
N LEU A 53 -4.37 -3.19 8.53
CA LEU A 53 -5.70 -2.69 8.16
C LEU A 53 -6.67 -3.82 7.85
N HIS A 54 -6.17 -4.91 7.28
CA HIS A 54 -6.94 -6.11 7.02
C HIS A 54 -7.41 -6.80 8.30
N GLU A 55 -6.53 -6.95 9.29
CA GLU A 55 -6.85 -7.50 10.62
C GLU A 55 -7.90 -6.65 11.35
N GLU A 56 -7.85 -5.33 11.17
CA GLU A 56 -8.84 -4.37 11.69
C GLU A 56 -10.15 -4.32 10.88
N GLY A 57 -10.29 -5.15 9.84
CA GLY A 57 -11.52 -5.31 9.07
C GLY A 57 -11.71 -4.31 7.92
N PHE A 58 -10.63 -3.73 7.40
CA PHE A 58 -10.67 -2.94 6.17
C PHE A 58 -10.26 -3.75 4.94
N GLY A 59 -10.92 -3.48 3.82
CA GLY A 59 -10.58 -4.07 2.52
C GLY A 59 -9.72 -3.14 1.68
N ALA A 60 -8.74 -3.65 0.95
CA ALA A 60 -7.99 -2.81 0.02
C ALA A 60 -8.83 -2.49 -1.24
N THR A 61 -8.64 -1.30 -1.79
CA THR A 61 -9.22 -0.87 -3.07
C THR A 61 -8.17 -0.18 -3.92
N GLY A 62 -8.18 -0.44 -5.24
CA GLY A 62 -7.34 0.28 -6.21
C GLY A 62 -7.95 1.60 -6.69
N LYS A 63 -9.10 2.00 -6.14
CA LYS A 63 -9.76 3.27 -6.48
C LYS A 63 -9.90 4.13 -5.23
N PHE A 64 -9.20 5.26 -5.20
CA PHE A 64 -9.28 6.23 -4.12
C PHE A 64 -10.72 6.72 -3.86
N THR A 65 -11.56 6.80 -4.90
CA THR A 65 -12.97 7.23 -4.79
C THR A 65 -13.85 6.27 -4.00
N GLU A 66 -13.45 4.99 -3.89
CA GLU A 66 -14.19 3.98 -3.13
C GLU A 66 -13.63 3.78 -1.72
N ALA A 67 -12.56 4.49 -1.35
CA ALA A 67 -11.88 4.30 -0.09
C ALA A 67 -12.43 5.22 1.01
N ASP A 68 -12.58 4.68 2.21
CA ASP A 68 -12.84 5.43 3.44
C ASP A 68 -11.55 5.98 4.06
N LEU A 69 -10.41 5.40 3.68
CA LEU A 69 -9.07 5.77 4.13
C LEU A 69 -8.10 5.81 2.95
N VAL A 70 -7.36 6.92 2.80
CA VAL A 70 -6.37 7.12 1.74
C VAL A 70 -5.02 7.39 2.39
N LEU A 71 -4.01 6.60 2.03
CA LEU A 71 -2.62 6.75 2.43
C LEU A 71 -1.76 7.02 1.19
N ILE A 72 -0.84 7.97 1.30
CA ILE A 72 0.07 8.47 0.26
C ILE A 72 1.49 8.47 0.82
#